data_AF-A0A2B7ZMK1-F1
#
_entry.id   AF-A0A2B7ZMK1-F1
#
_cell.length_a   1.000
_cell.length_b   1.000
_cell.length_c   1.000
_cell.angle_alpha   90.00
_cell.angle_beta   90.00
_cell.angle_gamma   90.00
#
_symmetry.space_group_name_H-M   'P 1'
#
loop_
_entity.id
_entity.type
_entity.pdbx_description
1 polymer ?
#
loop_
_entity_poly.entity_id
_entity_poly.type
_entity_poly.pdbx_seq_one_letter_code
_entity_poly.pdbx_strand_id
1 'polypeptide(L)'
;NELFKIYDPTSLLLEVKVLESDIALLKKGIPAEIASLSDPEKMNKASVWEINPYVDENGLVMVRLKIQQAPSGPPLFPGMNCTAVIKVPSSNSLVTPKEAVVMRSGKTVVFVLENGKAKWNYVALGRD
;
A
#
# COMPACT_ATOMS: atom_id res chain seq x y z
N ASN A 1 37.32 10.85 -15.66
CA ASN A 1 36.51 12.08 -15.50
C ASN A 1 35.18 11.86 -16.18
N GLU A 2 34.09 11.79 -15.42
CA GLU A 2 32.73 11.73 -15.96
C GLU A 2 32.28 13.18 -16.27
N LEU A 3 31.91 13.48 -17.52
CA LEU A 3 31.63 14.85 -17.96
C LEU A 3 30.14 15.24 -17.83
N PHE A 4 29.24 14.27 -17.97
CA PHE A 4 27.80 14.45 -17.78
C PHE A 4 27.11 13.09 -17.57
N LYS A 5 25.93 13.13 -16.94
CA LYS A 5 25.06 11.96 -16.74
C LYS A 5 23.66 12.31 -17.21
N ILE A 6 23.14 11.52 -18.15
CA ILE A 6 21.77 11.66 -18.65
C ILE A 6 20.88 10.70 -17.87
N TYR A 7 19.73 11.17 -17.42
CA TYR A 7 18.71 10.32 -16.81
C TYR A 7 17.34 10.62 -17.41
N ASP A 8 16.50 9.60 -17.48
CA ASP A 8 15.13 9.72 -17.94
C ASP A 8 14.18 9.70 -16.72
N PRO A 9 13.52 10.83 -16.40
CA PRO A 9 12.61 10.94 -15.25
C PRO A 9 11.35 10.07 -15.41
N THR A 10 11.04 9.60 -16.62
CA THR A 10 9.88 8.71 -16.88
C THR A 10 10.18 7.24 -16.57
N SER A 11 11.47 6.90 -16.41
CA SER A 11 11.95 5.53 -16.18
C SER A 11 12.36 5.25 -14.72
N LEU A 12 12.13 6.21 -13.81
CA LEU A 12 12.54 6.09 -12.42
C LEU A 12 11.79 4.96 -11.71
N LEU A 13 12.57 4.16 -10.98
CA LEU A 13 12.10 3.10 -10.11
C LEU A 13 12.43 3.47 -8.66
N LEU A 14 11.49 3.22 -7.77
CA LEU A 14 11.74 3.23 -6.34
C LEU A 14 11.92 1.79 -5.85
N GLU A 15 13.06 1.50 -5.23
CA GLU A 15 13.29 0.24 -4.53
C GLU A 15 12.86 0.40 -3.07
N VAL A 16 11.96 -0.47 -2.61
CA VAL A 16 11.54 -0.54 -1.20
C VAL A 16 11.77 -1.95 -0.67
N LYS A 17 12.03 -2.03 0.63
CA LYS A 17 12.09 -3.30 1.36
C LYS A 17 10.78 -3.52 2.11
N VAL A 18 10.18 -4.69 1.95
CA VAL A 18 8.91 -5.08 2.57
C VAL A 18 9.13 -6.38 3.36
N LEU A 19 8.41 -6.56 4.47
CA LEU A 19 8.46 -7.81 5.25
C LEU A 19 7.96 -8.99 4.42
N GLU A 20 8.62 -10.15 4.55
CA GLU A 20 8.22 -11.39 3.90
C GLU A 20 6.75 -11.76 4.16
N SER A 21 6.26 -11.50 5.38
CA SER A 21 4.86 -11.76 5.77
C SER A 21 3.83 -11.03 4.92
N ASP A 22 4.20 -9.88 4.35
CA ASP A 22 3.30 -9.01 3.59
C ASP A 22 3.43 -9.22 2.09
N ILE A 23 4.47 -9.93 1.63
CA ILE A 23 4.70 -10.22 0.20
C ILE A 23 3.56 -11.03 -0.40
N ALA A 24 2.90 -11.90 0.38
CA ALA A 24 1.73 -12.66 -0.07
C ALA A 24 0.56 -11.76 -0.53
N LEU A 25 0.53 -10.51 -0.06
CA LEU A 25 -0.48 -9.51 -0.41
C LEU A 25 -0.10 -8.70 -1.67
N LEU A 26 1.18 -8.73 -2.07
CA LEU A 26 1.69 -7.95 -3.18
C LEU A 26 1.59 -8.70 -4.50
N LYS A 27 1.19 -7.98 -5.55
CA LYS A 27 1.15 -8.44 -6.94
C LYS A 27 1.59 -7.32 -7.86
N LYS A 28 2.17 -7.68 -9.01
CA LYS A 28 2.46 -6.70 -10.08
C LYS A 28 1.19 -5.94 -10.45
N GLY A 29 1.32 -4.63 -10.65
CA GLY A 29 0.21 -3.74 -11.00
C GLY A 29 -0.57 -3.17 -9.82
N ILE A 30 -0.32 -3.60 -8.57
CA ILE A 30 -0.96 -2.96 -7.41
C ILE A 30 -0.62 -1.46 -7.40
N PRO A 31 -1.61 -0.57 -7.26
CA PRO A 31 -1.39 0.87 -7.21
C PRO A 31 -0.59 1.25 -5.96
N ALA A 32 0.30 2.21 -6.12
CA ALA A 32 1.09 2.78 -5.04
C ALA A 32 1.21 4.30 -5.20
N GLU A 33 1.54 4.98 -4.11
CA GLU A 33 1.87 6.40 -4.08
C GLU A 33 3.26 6.58 -3.50
N ILE A 34 4.04 7.48 -4.11
CA ILE A 34 5.43 7.75 -3.73
C ILE A 34 5.60 9.23 -3.43
N ALA A 35 6.23 9.57 -2.32
CA ALA A 35 6.64 10.93 -2.01
C ALA A 35 8.13 10.99 -1.66
N SER A 36 8.78 12.10 -2.00
CA SER A 36 10.14 12.36 -1.54
C SER A 36 10.14 12.76 -0.06
N LEU A 37 11.20 12.44 0.68
CA LEU A 37 11.30 12.90 2.07
C LEU A 37 11.32 14.43 2.21
N SER A 38 11.76 15.14 1.17
CA SER A 38 11.81 16.61 1.15
C SER A 38 10.46 17.26 0.85
N ASP A 39 9.51 16.51 0.28
CA ASP A 39 8.16 16.99 -0.04
C ASP A 39 7.15 15.83 0.13
N PRO A 40 6.75 15.52 1.38
CA PRO A 40 5.86 14.40 1.69
C PRO A 40 4.42 14.61 1.21
N GLU A 41 3.98 15.86 1.06
CA GLU A 41 2.62 16.21 0.63
C GLU A 41 2.39 15.86 -0.85
N LYS A 42 3.47 15.76 -1.63
CA LYS A 42 3.41 15.56 -3.07
C LYS A 42 3.55 14.09 -3.47
N MET A 43 2.41 13.40 -3.46
CA MET A 43 2.30 12.00 -3.86
C MET A 43 2.29 11.82 -5.37
N ASN A 44 3.20 10.99 -5.88
CA ASN A 44 3.29 10.59 -7.28
C ASN A 44 2.68 9.20 -7.45
N LYS A 45 1.87 9.03 -8.50
CA LYS A 45 1.25 7.74 -8.83
C LYS A 45 2.30 6.75 -9.31
N ALA A 46 2.28 5.57 -8.72
CA ALA A 46 3.16 4.47 -9.07
C ALA A 46 2.39 3.14 -9.05
N SER A 47 3.06 2.07 -9.43
CA SER A 47 2.55 0.71 -9.28
C SER A 47 3.68 -0.27 -9.07
N VAL A 48 3.38 -1.38 -8.40
CA VAL A 48 4.31 -2.51 -8.25
C VAL A 48 4.72 -3.01 -9.63
N TRP A 49 6.00 -2.90 -9.95
CA TRP A 49 6.58 -3.32 -11.22
C TRP A 49 7.23 -4.70 -11.10
N GLU A 50 7.99 -4.90 -10.03
CA GLU A 50 8.75 -6.12 -9.81
C GLU A 50 8.81 -6.44 -8.32
N ILE A 51 8.76 -7.74 -8.01
CA ILE A 51 8.96 -8.28 -6.68
C ILE A 51 10.13 -9.25 -6.82
N ASN A 52 11.23 -8.97 -6.13
CA ASN A 52 12.38 -9.87 -6.12
C ASN A 52 12.02 -11.11 -5.28
N PRO A 53 12.12 -12.35 -5.79
CA PRO A 53 11.77 -13.53 -4.99
C PRO A 53 12.76 -13.84 -3.86
N TYR A 54 13.88 -13.12 -3.79
CA TYR A 54 14.88 -13.30 -2.74
C TYR A 54 14.48 -12.59 -1.44
N VAL A 55 14.48 -13.35 -0.35
CA VAL A 55 14.33 -12.86 1.03
C VAL A 55 15.73 -12.69 1.62
N ASP A 56 16.04 -11.49 2.12
CA ASP A 56 17.32 -11.22 2.78
C ASP A 56 17.37 -11.78 4.21
N GLU A 57 18.55 -11.74 4.83
CA GLU A 57 18.79 -12.26 6.18
C GLU A 57 17.91 -11.63 7.28
N ASN A 58 17.30 -10.46 7.00
CA ASN A 58 16.41 -9.76 7.92
C ASN A 58 14.93 -10.06 7.64
N GLY A 59 14.62 -11.02 6.75
CA GLY A 59 13.25 -11.33 6.35
C GLY A 59 12.62 -10.27 5.46
N LEU A 60 13.44 -9.48 4.76
CA LEU A 60 12.98 -8.40 3.88
C LEU A 60 13.09 -8.80 2.40
N VAL A 61 12.12 -8.34 1.62
CA VAL A 61 12.03 -8.58 0.19
C VAL A 61 12.04 -7.24 -0.54
N MET A 62 12.88 -7.15 -1.57
CA MET A 62 12.96 -5.96 -2.42
C MET A 62 11.79 -5.92 -3.41
N VAL A 63 11.08 -4.81 -3.43
CA VAL A 63 10.01 -4.51 -4.37
C VAL A 63 10.37 -3.24 -5.14
N ARG A 64 10.21 -3.27 -6.47
CA ARG A 64 10.38 -2.09 -7.33
C ARG A 64 9.03 -1.51 -7.70
N LEU A 65 8.87 -0.22 -7.46
CA LEU A 65 7.70 0.56 -7.86
C LEU A 65 8.07 1.43 -9.06
N LYS A 66 7.24 1.39 -10.11
CA LYS A 66 7.41 2.23 -11.30
C LYS A 66 6.44 3.41 -11.23
N ILE A 67 6.98 4.61 -11.38
CA ILE A 67 6.18 5.84 -11.46
C ILE A 67 5.44 5.83 -12.80
N GLN A 68 4.13 6.10 -12.77
CA GLN A 68 3.28 5.96 -13.96
C GLN A 68 3.25 7.21 -14.85
N GLN A 69 3.60 8.38 -14.30
CA GLN A 69 3.55 9.66 -14.99
C GLN A 69 4.71 10.54 -14.56
N ALA A 70 5.16 11.45 -15.43
CA ALA A 70 6.15 12.45 -15.02
C ALA A 70 5.64 13.19 -13.76
N PRO A 71 6.46 13.31 -12.70
CA PRO A 71 6.05 13.97 -11.46
C PRO A 71 5.46 15.35 -11.73
N SER A 72 4.31 15.68 -11.15
CA SER A 72 3.66 16.99 -11.32
C SER A 72 4.33 18.09 -10.46
N GLY A 73 5.62 17.97 -10.16
CA GLY A 73 6.34 18.77 -9.17
C GLY A 73 7.85 18.80 -9.34
N PRO A 74 8.60 19.13 -8.27
CA PRO A 74 10.05 19.04 -8.30
C PRO A 74 10.46 17.67 -8.84
N PRO A 75 11.39 17.62 -9.81
CA PRO A 75 11.81 16.37 -10.39
C PRO A 75 12.38 15.46 -9.29
N LEU A 76 11.95 14.20 -9.29
CA LEU A 76 12.62 13.16 -8.50
C LEU A 76 13.98 12.88 -9.14
N PHE A 77 15.02 12.88 -8.33
CA PHE A 77 16.38 12.60 -8.77
C PHE A 77 16.81 11.19 -8.35
N PRO A 78 17.60 10.49 -9.19
CA PRO A 78 18.26 9.27 -8.76
C PRO A 78 19.07 9.47 -7.47
N GLY A 79 18.88 8.59 -6.49
CA GLY A 79 19.55 8.67 -5.18
C GLY A 79 18.76 9.39 -4.08
N MET A 80 17.59 9.97 -4.39
CA MET A 80 16.71 10.53 -3.36
C MET A 80 16.07 9.45 -2.49
N ASN A 81 15.95 9.75 -1.20
CA ASN A 81 15.13 8.95 -0.29
C ASN A 81 13.65 9.31 -0.47
N CYS A 82 12.82 8.27 -0.58
CA CYS A 82 11.38 8.40 -0.77
C CYS A 82 10.62 7.44 0.14
N THR A 83 9.37 7.77 0.44
CA THR A 83 8.41 6.87 1.07
C THR A 83 7.43 6.36 0.02
N ALA A 84 6.88 5.18 0.26
CA ALA A 84 5.85 4.59 -0.58
C ALA A 84 4.68 4.08 0.24
N VAL A 85 3.47 4.28 -0.27
CA VAL A 85 2.23 3.70 0.24
C VAL A 85 1.67 2.77 -0.83
N ILE A 86 1.76 1.46 -0.59
CA ILE A 86 1.23 0.44 -1.51
C ILE A 86 -0.21 0.15 -1.11
N LYS A 87 -1.16 0.37 -2.03
CA LYS A 87 -2.60 0.25 -1.79
C LYS A 87 -3.05 -1.18 -2.07
N VAL A 88 -2.74 -2.08 -1.15
CA VAL A 88 -3.17 -3.47 -1.23
C VAL A 88 -4.70 -3.51 -1.25
N PRO A 89 -5.33 -4.15 -2.26
CA PRO A 89 -6.77 -4.29 -2.30
C PRO A 89 -7.22 -5.13 -1.10
N SER A 90 -8.18 -4.60 -0.34
CA SER A 90 -8.86 -5.40 0.69
C SER A 90 -9.64 -6.53 0.02
N SER A 91 -9.72 -7.68 0.71
CA SER A 91 -10.65 -8.74 0.29
C SER A 91 -12.07 -8.20 0.18
N ASN A 92 -12.92 -8.86 -0.61
CA ASN A 92 -14.35 -8.57 -0.70
C ASN A 92 -14.99 -8.70 0.71
N SER A 93 -15.01 -7.60 1.46
CA SER A 93 -15.34 -7.57 2.88
C SER A 93 -16.36 -6.46 3.11
N LEU A 94 -17.31 -6.70 4.01
CA LEU A 94 -18.25 -5.67 4.44
C LEU A 94 -17.52 -4.70 5.36
N VAL A 95 -17.50 -3.41 4.98
CA VAL A 95 -16.91 -2.34 5.79
C VAL A 95 -17.99 -1.69 6.63
N THR A 96 -17.74 -1.54 7.92
CA THR A 96 -18.63 -0.88 8.88
C THR A 96 -17.78 -0.07 9.87
N PRO A 97 -18.29 1.01 10.49
CA PRO A 97 -17.59 1.71 11.56
C PRO A 97 -17.19 0.77 12.69
N LYS A 98 -16.03 1.01 13.31
CA LYS A 98 -15.51 0.17 14.40
C LYS A 98 -16.48 0.11 15.59
N GLU A 99 -17.17 1.22 15.85
CA GLU A 99 -18.15 1.36 16.93
C GLU A 99 -19.43 0.55 16.69
N ALA A 100 -19.73 0.21 15.43
CA ALA A 100 -20.91 -0.59 15.07
C ALA A 100 -20.73 -2.09 15.37
N VAL A 101 -19.49 -2.52 15.60
CA VAL A 101 -19.15 -3.90 15.95
C VAL A 101 -19.08 -4.02 17.46
N VAL A 102 -19.91 -4.90 18.03
CA VAL A 102 -19.99 -5.06 19.48
C VAL A 102 -19.83 -6.52 19.89
N MET A 103 -19.29 -6.73 21.10
CA MET A 103 -19.19 -8.05 21.72
C MET A 103 -20.41 -8.31 22.61
N ARG A 104 -21.15 -9.39 22.32
CA ARG A 104 -22.28 -9.87 23.14
C ARG A 104 -22.12 -11.35 23.44
N SER A 105 -22.09 -11.70 24.72
CA SER A 105 -21.99 -13.08 25.19
C SER A 105 -20.80 -13.85 24.58
N GLY A 106 -19.65 -13.18 24.42
CA GLY A 106 -18.46 -13.76 23.82
C GLY A 106 -18.47 -13.85 22.29
N LYS A 107 -19.49 -13.32 21.61
CA LYS A 107 -19.60 -13.31 20.15
C LYS A 107 -19.59 -11.89 19.59
N THR A 108 -18.93 -11.71 18.45
CA THR A 108 -18.90 -10.45 17.71
C THR A 108 -20.16 -10.31 16.86
N VAL A 109 -20.88 -9.20 17.02
CA VAL A 109 -22.14 -8.94 16.31
C VAL A 109 -22.23 -7.50 15.80
N VAL A 110 -23.01 -7.29 14.74
CA VAL A 110 -23.49 -5.98 14.27
C VAL A 110 -25.01 -5.94 14.31
N PHE A 111 -25.60 -4.77 14.53
CA PHE A 111 -27.05 -4.59 14.50
C PHE A 111 -27.49 -4.00 13.16
N VAL A 112 -28.40 -4.70 12.50
CA VAL A 112 -29.04 -4.24 11.27
C VAL A 112 -30.47 -3.83 11.59
N LEU A 113 -30.90 -2.66 11.12
CA LEU A 113 -32.28 -2.21 11.26
C LEU A 113 -33.14 -2.91 10.21
N GLU A 114 -34.07 -3.76 10.66
CA GLU A 114 -35.05 -4.41 9.79
C GLU A 114 -36.46 -4.19 10.36
N ASN A 115 -37.34 -3.58 9.58
CA ASN A 115 -38.74 -3.32 9.95
C ASN A 115 -38.89 -2.62 11.32
N GLY A 116 -38.05 -1.60 11.58
CA GLY A 116 -38.08 -0.85 12.83
C GLY A 116 -37.51 -1.58 14.05
N LYS A 117 -36.91 -2.76 13.86
CA LYS A 117 -36.28 -3.54 14.94
C LYS A 117 -34.80 -3.75 14.65
N ALA A 118 -33.97 -3.67 15.69
CA ALA A 118 -32.56 -3.99 15.61
C ALA A 118 -32.38 -5.52 15.65
N LYS A 119 -31.89 -6.09 14.54
CA LYS A 119 -31.53 -7.51 14.44
C LYS A 119 -30.02 -7.69 14.59
N TRP A 120 -29.63 -8.58 15.48
CA TRP A 120 -28.25 -9.02 15.62
C TRP A 120 -27.80 -9.91 14.46
N ASN A 121 -26.62 -9.65 13.92
CA ASN A 121 -25.98 -10.48 12.92
C ASN A 121 -24.57 -10.83 13.40
N TYR A 122 -24.25 -12.13 13.40
CA TYR A 122 -22.91 -12.59 13.72
C TYR A 122 -21.95 -12.23 12.59
N VAL A 123 -20.77 -11.75 12.96
CA VAL A 123 -19.74 -11.37 12.00
C VAL A 123 -18.40 -11.98 12.38
N ALA A 124 -17.61 -12.32 11.37
CA ALA A 124 -16.19 -12.57 11.53
C ALA A 124 -15.44 -11.25 11.27
N LEU A 125 -14.52 -10.89 12.16
CA LEU A 125 -13.69 -9.71 11.97
C LEU A 125 -12.74 -9.92 10.79
N GLY A 126 -12.65 -8.92 9.92
CA GLY A 126 -11.58 -8.82 8.94
C GLY A 126 -10.24 -8.48 9.59
N ARG A 127 -9.18 -8.47 8.80
CA ARG A 127 -7.87 -7.93 9.22
C ARG A 127 -7.93 -6.40 9.19
N ASP A 128 -7.42 -5.76 10.24
CA ASP A 128 -7.16 -4.30 10.27
C ASP A 128 -6.09 -3.92 9.23
#